data_AF-A0A2G6NHD3-F1
#
_entry.id   AF-A0A2G6NHD3-F1
#
_cell.length_a   1.000
_cell.length_b   1.000
_cell.length_c   1.000
_cell.angle_alpha   90.00
_cell.angle_beta   90.00
_cell.angle_gamma   90.00
#
_symmetry.space_group_name_H-M   'P 1'
#
loop_
_entity.id
_entity.type
_entity.pdbx_description
1 polymer ?
#
loop_
_entity_poly.entity_id
_entity_poly.type
_entity_poly.pdbx_seq_one_letter_code
_entity_poly.pdbx_strand_id
1 'polypeptide(L)'
;MDVKQNSPLCPLFFFILATAAWCAEVASADAGRVFSVASYNVENLFDTTKRGTEYPDFRGHHWTEAMYALKLRRLSRVIGDLNADVIGLQEVESRTALSDLNRLLAEHGRQYPYYRFGRDQSTGSGPVACALFSRFPILRSENLRVGPRQRDILSAVVSVSGNSLYVYVNHWRSRRSPESFRRASARVLRNHLDTLPPGADVVVLGDFNTNDDAVRTPGQAVSGLCHVLGTWKNGRPVLQSDMKGAADDCRLLYNLWMELPGDQRWSHEYFGHRSSLDAVLVSPGLFDTRGIAYADASYHVFAPAYLFDAGGHVHRWTCRDGQITGCGYSDHLPVAARFRIGCFQSAEGAGVENASTDAPLGIASLYGRPPGPCRVRVDRCVVLLQSGDHAVLKTPGGRGIHVFRAARRLKRGGIYRLVVTRVGTFHGLTQVTGIRDAVLLASAEDLSSLYISATVPVLRHGNRVGEVATGVTGRLIGQYLVDDAGEQIRVYARKKGCLVPYLGKQIQLDRVRVGVFDGEPELVVEAASRISAP
;
A
#
# COMPACT_ATOMS: atom_id res chain seq x y z
N MET A 1 -44.44 70.57 -5.37
CA MET A 1 -44.63 69.65 -6.51
C MET A 1 -43.28 69.03 -6.80
N ASP A 2 -43.26 67.71 -6.81
CA ASP A 2 -42.11 66.86 -6.51
C ASP A 2 -40.94 66.92 -7.49
N VAL A 3 -39.74 66.91 -6.91
CA VAL A 3 -38.49 66.54 -7.55
C VAL A 3 -38.32 65.03 -7.37
N LYS A 4 -38.30 64.25 -8.46
CA LYS A 4 -37.83 62.85 -8.45
C LYS A 4 -36.51 62.74 -9.19
N GLN A 5 -35.44 62.50 -8.43
CA GLN A 5 -34.16 62.01 -8.91
C GLN A 5 -34.31 60.52 -9.30
N ASN A 6 -33.88 60.18 -10.52
CA ASN A 6 -33.61 58.80 -10.92
C ASN A 6 -32.10 58.54 -10.77
N SER A 7 -31.75 57.59 -9.91
CA SER A 7 -30.39 57.03 -9.79
C SER A 7 -30.28 55.77 -10.67
N PRO A 8 -29.17 55.52 -11.38
CA PRO A 8 -28.98 54.28 -12.12
C PRO A 8 -28.56 53.15 -11.16
N LEU A 9 -29.19 51.99 -11.27
CA LEU A 9 -28.80 50.76 -10.58
C LEU A 9 -27.42 50.31 -11.08
N CYS A 10 -26.54 50.05 -10.11
CA CYS A 10 -25.13 49.70 -10.27
C CYS A 10 -24.95 48.30 -10.91
N PRO A 11 -24.05 48.11 -11.90
CA PRO A 11 -23.80 46.79 -12.52
C PRO A 11 -23.00 45.82 -11.62
N LEU A 12 -22.69 46.19 -10.38
CA LEU A 12 -21.86 45.41 -9.48
C LEU A 12 -22.54 44.12 -8.95
N PHE A 13 -23.87 44.01 -9.06
CA PHE A 13 -24.61 42.86 -8.52
C PHE A 13 -24.65 41.63 -9.44
N PHE A 14 -24.43 41.80 -10.75
CA PHE A 14 -24.41 40.69 -11.71
C PHE A 14 -23.05 39.98 -11.82
N PHE A 15 -21.96 40.65 -11.42
CA PHE A 15 -20.62 40.05 -11.44
C PHE A 15 -20.30 39.17 -10.21
N ILE A 16 -21.02 39.37 -9.09
CA ILE A 16 -20.83 38.56 -7.86
C ILE A 16 -21.58 37.22 -7.95
N LEU A 17 -22.69 37.15 -8.70
CA LEU A 17 -23.46 35.91 -8.88
C LEU A 17 -22.81 34.95 -9.89
N ALA A 18 -22.06 35.45 -10.87
CA ALA A 18 -21.37 34.62 -11.86
C ALA A 18 -20.12 33.89 -11.31
N THR A 19 -19.44 34.45 -10.30
CA THR A 19 -18.27 33.81 -9.66
C THR A 19 -18.66 32.78 -8.60
N ALA A 20 -19.80 32.96 -7.92
CA ALA A 20 -20.33 31.98 -6.97
C ALA A 20 -20.87 30.72 -7.66
N ALA A 21 -21.49 30.87 -8.84
CA ALA A 21 -21.99 29.74 -9.63
C ALA A 21 -20.85 28.86 -10.17
N TRP A 22 -19.74 29.46 -10.62
CA TRP A 22 -18.56 28.72 -11.08
C TRP A 22 -17.86 27.97 -9.94
N CYS A 23 -17.81 28.54 -8.73
CA CYS A 23 -17.26 27.84 -7.55
C CYS A 23 -18.13 26.67 -7.07
N ALA A 24 -19.46 26.74 -7.24
CA ALA A 24 -20.37 25.67 -6.85
C ALA A 24 -20.35 24.48 -7.85
N GLU A 25 -20.17 24.74 -9.14
CA GLU A 25 -20.14 23.70 -10.19
C GLU A 25 -18.87 22.85 -10.14
N VAL A 26 -17.72 23.45 -9.78
CA VAL A 26 -16.45 22.73 -9.56
C VAL A 26 -16.50 21.82 -8.33
N ALA A 27 -17.23 22.22 -7.28
CA ALA A 27 -17.44 21.38 -6.09
C ALA A 27 -18.32 20.14 -6.38
N SER A 28 -19.17 20.19 -7.41
CA SER A 28 -20.05 19.08 -7.80
C SER A 28 -19.36 18.01 -8.64
N ALA A 29 -18.33 18.36 -9.44
CA ALA A 29 -17.70 17.41 -10.37
C ALA A 29 -16.68 16.45 -9.71
N ASP A 30 -16.05 16.89 -8.61
CA ASP A 30 -15.07 16.11 -7.85
C ASP A 30 -15.63 15.49 -6.56
N ALA A 31 -16.93 15.64 -6.29
CA ALA A 31 -17.58 15.04 -5.12
C ALA A 31 -17.39 13.52 -5.12
N GLY A 32 -16.89 12.96 -4.01
CA GLY A 32 -16.58 11.54 -3.89
C GLY A 32 -15.25 11.11 -4.54
N ARG A 33 -14.49 12.00 -5.17
CA ARG A 33 -13.14 11.71 -5.69
C ARG A 33 -12.28 11.15 -4.58
N VAL A 34 -11.73 9.95 -4.81
CA VAL A 34 -10.79 9.29 -3.89
C VAL A 34 -9.36 9.59 -4.32
N PHE A 35 -8.51 9.90 -3.35
CA PHE A 35 -7.07 10.06 -3.53
C PHE A 35 -6.31 9.39 -2.38
N SER A 36 -5.02 9.13 -2.55
CA SER A 36 -4.19 8.50 -1.51
C SER A 36 -3.05 9.38 -1.05
N VAL A 37 -2.79 9.36 0.25
CA VAL A 37 -1.65 10.01 0.89
C VAL A 37 -0.78 8.95 1.55
N ALA A 38 0.53 9.01 1.34
CA ALA A 38 1.48 8.03 1.84
C ALA A 38 2.70 8.67 2.50
N SER A 39 3.41 7.86 3.27
CA SER A 39 4.71 8.20 3.83
C SER A 39 5.73 7.12 3.56
N TYR A 40 6.98 7.51 3.29
CA TYR A 40 8.07 6.58 3.04
C TYR A 40 9.44 7.15 3.42
N ASN A 41 10.09 6.55 4.42
CA ASN A 41 11.50 6.79 4.68
C ASN A 41 12.33 6.03 3.63
N VAL A 42 13.11 6.76 2.83
CA VAL A 42 13.81 6.17 1.68
C VAL A 42 15.17 5.56 2.03
N GLU A 43 15.54 5.54 3.30
CA GLU A 43 16.85 5.11 3.82
C GLU A 43 17.99 5.79 3.06
N ASN A 44 18.27 7.04 3.42
CA ASN A 44 19.41 7.84 2.96
C ASN A 44 19.55 7.95 1.42
N LEU A 45 18.71 8.77 0.78
CA LEU A 45 18.89 9.17 -0.61
C LEU A 45 19.85 10.37 -0.70
N PHE A 46 21.14 10.06 -0.90
CA PHE A 46 22.23 11.03 -1.11
C PHE A 46 22.52 11.20 -2.60
N ASP A 47 22.75 12.42 -3.05
CA ASP A 47 23.33 12.69 -4.36
C ASP A 47 24.85 12.42 -4.36
N THR A 48 25.52 12.68 -5.49
CA THR A 48 26.96 12.44 -5.64
C THR A 48 27.82 13.67 -5.36
N THR A 49 27.21 14.81 -5.00
CA THR A 49 27.92 16.05 -4.70
C THR A 49 28.34 16.10 -3.24
N LYS A 50 29.66 16.03 -2.99
CA LYS A 50 30.21 16.11 -1.63
C LYS A 50 30.14 17.54 -1.10
N ARG A 51 29.42 17.73 0.00
CA ARG A 51 29.27 19.01 0.73
C ARG A 51 29.88 18.96 2.13
N GLY A 52 30.40 17.80 2.55
CA GLY A 52 31.02 17.58 3.86
C GLY A 52 30.01 17.34 4.99
N THR A 53 28.72 17.37 4.67
CA THR A 53 27.64 17.10 5.64
C THR A 53 27.29 15.63 5.72
N GLU A 54 27.71 14.83 4.75
CA GLU A 54 27.21 13.48 4.49
C GLU A 54 27.50 12.50 5.61
N TYR A 55 26.84 11.35 5.67
CA TYR A 55 27.28 10.30 6.59
C TYR A 55 28.60 9.67 6.12
N PRO A 56 29.44 9.13 7.02
CA PRO A 56 30.73 8.54 6.66
C PRO A 56 30.67 7.57 5.48
N ASP A 57 29.65 6.72 5.44
CA ASP A 57 29.39 5.73 4.38
C ASP A 57 29.21 6.35 2.98
N PHE A 58 28.87 7.64 2.90
CA PHE A 58 28.60 8.38 1.67
C PHE A 58 29.72 9.38 1.30
N ARG A 59 30.77 9.52 2.11
CA ARG A 59 31.91 10.44 1.85
C ARG A 59 33.05 9.82 1.03
N GLY A 60 33.11 8.50 0.95
CA GLY A 60 34.21 7.74 0.32
C GLY A 60 33.97 7.36 -1.15
N HIS A 61 34.84 6.51 -1.70
CA HIS A 61 34.69 5.94 -3.05
C HIS A 61 33.56 4.90 -3.15
N HIS A 62 32.93 4.57 -2.02
CA HIS A 62 31.87 3.57 -1.93
C HIS A 62 30.51 4.09 -2.37
N TRP A 63 30.29 5.41 -2.46
CA TRP A 63 29.09 5.98 -3.07
C TRP A 63 29.44 6.57 -4.43
N THR A 64 28.99 5.90 -5.50
CA THR A 64 29.29 6.27 -6.89
C THR A 64 28.03 6.68 -7.63
N GLU A 65 28.20 7.34 -8.78
CA GLU A 65 27.09 7.70 -9.69
C GLU A 65 26.24 6.47 -10.07
N ALA A 66 26.87 5.32 -10.27
CA ALA A 66 26.18 4.07 -10.56
C ALA A 66 25.29 3.60 -9.39
N MET A 67 25.75 3.75 -8.15
CA MET A 67 24.98 3.39 -6.95
C MET A 67 23.85 4.36 -6.68
N TYR A 68 24.10 5.66 -6.85
CA TYR A 68 23.06 6.68 -6.78
C TYR A 68 21.96 6.42 -7.82
N ALA A 69 22.32 6.18 -9.09
CA ALA A 69 21.37 5.82 -10.14
C ALA A 69 20.60 4.52 -9.83
N LEU A 70 21.25 3.52 -9.22
CA LEU A 70 20.59 2.29 -8.78
C LEU A 70 19.59 2.55 -7.64
N LYS A 71 19.96 3.35 -6.64
CA LYS A 71 19.07 3.76 -5.54
C LYS A 71 17.86 4.49 -6.09
N LEU A 72 18.06 5.45 -7.00
CA LEU A 72 16.97 6.16 -7.69
C LEU A 72 16.02 5.20 -8.41
N ARG A 73 16.53 4.24 -9.22
CA ARG A 73 15.69 3.25 -9.92
C ARG A 73 14.85 2.42 -8.97
N ARG A 74 15.43 1.99 -7.84
CA ARG A 74 14.70 1.19 -6.86
C ARG A 74 13.64 2.00 -6.13
N LEU A 75 13.96 3.20 -5.67
CA LEU A 75 12.98 4.09 -5.04
C LEU A 75 11.88 4.50 -6.01
N SER A 76 12.21 4.79 -7.27
CA SER A 76 11.24 5.09 -8.33
C SER A 76 10.29 3.91 -8.56
N ARG A 77 10.78 2.67 -8.52
CA ARG A 77 9.90 1.47 -8.55
C ARG A 77 8.95 1.44 -7.35
N VAL A 78 9.45 1.62 -6.12
CA VAL A 78 8.58 1.59 -4.93
C VAL A 78 7.50 2.66 -5.01
N ILE A 79 7.90 3.91 -5.28
CA ILE A 79 7.00 5.05 -5.37
C ILE A 79 6.02 4.87 -6.54
N GLY A 80 6.49 4.33 -7.67
CA GLY A 80 5.68 4.10 -8.85
C GLY A 80 4.64 2.99 -8.68
N ASP A 81 4.97 1.93 -7.96
CA ASP A 81 4.03 0.84 -7.64
C ASP A 81 3.06 1.24 -6.52
N LEU A 82 3.52 2.03 -5.53
CA LEU A 82 2.68 2.64 -4.50
C LEU A 82 1.68 3.61 -5.13
N ASN A 83 2.11 4.37 -6.14
CA ASN A 83 1.31 5.24 -7.00
C ASN A 83 0.44 6.27 -6.25
N ALA A 84 0.85 6.71 -5.06
CA ALA A 84 0.05 7.61 -4.26
C ALA A 84 0.03 9.04 -4.81
N ASP A 85 -1.05 9.79 -4.58
CA ASP A 85 -1.21 11.16 -5.09
C ASP A 85 -0.40 12.19 -4.30
N VAL A 86 -0.21 11.98 -3.01
CA VAL A 86 0.64 12.79 -2.12
C VAL A 86 1.57 11.87 -1.33
N ILE A 87 2.88 12.14 -1.31
CA ILE A 87 3.86 11.31 -0.61
C ILE A 87 4.82 12.19 0.21
N GLY A 88 4.82 12.00 1.52
CA GLY A 88 5.85 12.55 2.40
C GLY A 88 7.05 11.62 2.51
N LEU A 89 8.21 12.09 2.07
CA LEU A 89 9.47 11.35 2.12
C LEU A 89 10.34 11.81 3.29
N GLN A 90 11.08 10.88 3.86
CA GLN A 90 12.14 11.15 4.85
C GLN A 90 13.48 10.68 4.29
N GLU A 91 14.57 11.17 4.88
CA GLU A 91 15.95 10.81 4.51
C GLU A 91 16.40 11.21 3.10
N VAL A 92 15.90 12.34 2.61
CA VAL A 92 16.37 12.94 1.35
C VAL A 92 17.47 13.95 1.66
N GLU A 93 18.64 13.80 1.03
CA GLU A 93 19.79 14.68 1.31
C GLU A 93 19.61 16.08 0.70
N SER A 94 19.13 16.16 -0.53
CA SER A 94 19.20 17.41 -1.31
C SER A 94 18.03 17.60 -2.26
N ARG A 95 17.90 18.85 -2.77
CA ARG A 95 16.95 19.18 -3.85
C ARG A 95 17.29 18.44 -5.14
N THR A 96 18.57 18.22 -5.42
CA THR A 96 19.04 17.48 -6.60
C THR A 96 18.56 16.03 -6.53
N ALA A 97 18.82 15.36 -5.40
CA ALA A 97 18.33 14.00 -5.12
C ALA A 97 16.81 13.86 -5.32
N LEU A 98 16.04 14.79 -4.77
CA LEU A 98 14.59 14.82 -4.92
C LEU A 98 14.16 15.01 -6.38
N SER A 99 14.80 15.95 -7.10
CA SER A 99 14.48 16.27 -8.49
C SER A 99 14.81 15.13 -9.44
N ASP A 100 15.94 14.45 -9.23
CA ASP A 100 16.34 13.30 -10.04
C ASP A 100 15.40 12.12 -9.85
N LEU A 101 14.93 11.88 -8.62
CA LEU A 101 13.92 10.87 -8.34
C LEU A 101 12.60 11.17 -9.08
N ASN A 102 12.16 12.43 -9.06
CA ASN A 102 10.94 12.84 -9.77
C ASN A 102 11.09 12.74 -11.29
N ARG A 103 12.26 13.09 -11.82
CA ARG A 103 12.58 12.93 -13.25
C ARG A 103 12.49 11.49 -13.69
N LEU A 104 13.04 10.56 -12.90
CA LEU A 104 12.95 9.13 -13.21
C LEU A 104 11.51 8.59 -13.11
N LEU A 105 10.69 9.13 -12.21
CA LEU A 105 9.26 8.83 -12.17
C LEU A 105 8.53 9.36 -13.41
N ALA A 106 8.96 10.51 -13.94
CA ALA A 106 8.41 11.10 -15.17
C ALA A 106 8.62 10.21 -16.40
N GLU A 107 9.77 9.54 -16.51
CA GLU A 107 10.07 8.57 -17.59
C GLU A 107 9.04 7.42 -17.66
N HIS A 108 8.32 7.17 -16.57
CA HIS A 108 7.26 6.16 -16.49
C HIS A 108 5.85 6.76 -16.36
N GLY A 109 5.67 8.06 -16.64
CA GLY A 109 4.37 8.74 -16.57
C GLY A 109 3.84 8.91 -15.14
N ARG A 110 4.70 8.84 -14.12
CA ARG A 110 4.34 8.89 -12.69
C ARG A 110 4.90 10.12 -11.97
N GLN A 111 5.19 11.19 -12.71
CA GLN A 111 5.74 12.41 -12.15
C GLN A 111 4.81 13.09 -11.13
N TYR A 112 5.42 13.82 -10.20
CA TYR A 112 4.77 14.72 -9.27
C TYR A 112 5.01 16.16 -9.69
N PRO A 113 4.04 16.85 -10.30
CA PRO A 113 4.21 18.22 -10.79
C PRO A 113 4.48 19.22 -9.66
N TYR A 114 4.07 18.92 -8.43
CA TYR A 114 4.31 19.78 -7.28
C TYR A 114 5.14 19.04 -6.24
N TYR A 115 6.28 19.62 -5.86
CA TYR A 115 7.13 19.04 -4.83
C TYR A 115 7.89 20.08 -4.02
N ARG A 116 8.24 19.72 -2.78
CA ARG A 116 8.95 20.59 -1.83
C ARG A 116 10.02 19.80 -1.09
N PHE A 117 11.18 20.43 -0.92
CA PHE A 117 12.28 19.91 -0.11
C PHE A 117 12.35 20.69 1.20
N GLY A 118 12.32 19.97 2.32
CA GLY A 118 12.12 20.48 3.67
C GLY A 118 13.36 21.04 4.36
N ARG A 119 14.23 21.72 3.61
CA ARG A 119 15.40 22.42 4.17
C ARG A 119 15.66 23.73 3.45
N ASP A 120 15.98 24.73 4.24
CA ASP A 120 16.59 25.97 3.78
C ASP A 120 18.12 25.88 3.89
N GLN A 121 18.84 26.39 2.88
CA GLN A 121 20.28 26.11 2.67
C GLN A 121 21.17 26.60 3.82
N SER A 122 20.66 27.48 4.69
CA SER A 122 21.43 28.19 5.72
C SER A 122 21.22 27.67 7.15
N THR A 123 20.33 26.70 7.39
CA THR A 123 19.80 26.50 8.77
C THR A 123 19.54 25.06 9.23
N GLY A 124 19.50 24.06 8.35
CA GLY A 124 19.14 22.69 8.73
C GLY A 124 20.23 21.94 9.51
N SER A 125 19.86 21.21 10.58
CA SER A 125 20.81 20.40 11.34
C SER A 125 20.70 18.90 10.99
N GLY A 126 21.68 18.41 10.23
CA GLY A 126 21.82 17.01 9.77
C GLY A 126 21.98 16.91 8.26
N PRO A 127 22.44 15.78 7.70
CA PRO A 127 22.63 15.63 6.25
C PRO A 127 21.32 15.48 5.48
N VAL A 128 20.27 14.91 6.10
CA VAL A 128 19.00 14.59 5.42
C VAL A 128 17.80 15.37 5.96
N ALA A 129 16.80 15.59 5.12
CA ALA A 129 15.57 16.33 5.42
C ALA A 129 14.33 15.58 4.91
N CYS A 130 13.15 16.10 5.27
CA CYS A 130 11.88 15.65 4.71
C CYS A 130 11.66 16.23 3.31
N ALA A 131 10.81 15.59 2.51
CA ALA A 131 10.31 16.12 1.25
C ALA A 131 8.84 15.76 1.05
N LEU A 132 8.17 16.47 0.15
CA LEU A 132 6.78 16.23 -0.22
C LEU A 132 6.65 16.16 -1.73
N PHE A 133 6.07 15.08 -2.23
CA PHE A 133 5.58 14.93 -3.60
C PHE A 133 4.05 15.06 -3.61
N SER A 134 3.49 15.75 -4.61
CA SER A 134 2.06 15.95 -4.76
C SER A 134 1.65 16.07 -6.24
N ARG A 135 0.57 15.37 -6.61
CA ARG A 135 -0.16 15.58 -7.87
C ARG A 135 -1.07 16.80 -7.83
N PHE A 136 -1.37 17.28 -6.63
CA PHE A 136 -2.19 18.45 -6.38
C PHE A 136 -1.34 19.69 -6.08
N PRO A 137 -1.80 20.90 -6.41
CA PRO A 137 -1.06 22.13 -6.12
C PRO A 137 -0.68 22.27 -4.65
N ILE A 138 0.59 22.60 -4.39
CA ILE A 138 1.07 22.98 -3.05
C ILE A 138 0.95 24.51 -2.94
N LEU A 139 -0.04 25.00 -2.19
CA LEU A 139 -0.36 26.42 -2.07
C LEU A 139 0.67 27.17 -1.22
N ARG A 140 1.06 26.57 -0.09
CA ARG A 140 2.10 27.09 0.80
C ARG A 140 2.89 25.95 1.41
N SER A 141 4.13 26.23 1.78
CA SER A 141 4.98 25.29 2.51
C SER A 141 6.00 26.03 3.35
N GLU A 142 6.30 25.49 4.53
CA GLU A 142 7.29 26.03 5.46
C GLU A 142 8.01 24.90 6.22
N ASN A 143 9.19 25.22 6.76
CA ASN A 143 9.95 24.31 7.60
C ASN A 143 9.81 24.75 9.06
N LEU A 144 9.14 23.94 9.87
CA LEU A 144 8.99 24.20 11.30
C LEU A 144 10.29 23.80 12.01
N ARG A 145 11.05 24.82 12.42
CA ARG A 145 12.34 24.60 13.07
C ARG A 145 12.17 24.12 14.50
N VAL A 146 12.68 22.92 14.78
CA VAL A 146 12.56 22.32 16.12
C VAL A 146 13.66 22.80 17.08
N GLY A 147 14.86 23.04 16.56
CA GLY A 147 15.99 23.50 17.35
C GLY A 147 17.33 22.90 16.91
N PRO A 148 18.43 23.20 17.62
CA PRO A 148 19.75 22.69 17.29
C PRO A 148 19.79 21.16 17.43
N ARG A 149 20.47 20.50 16.49
CA ARG A 149 20.57 19.04 16.42
C ARG A 149 19.22 18.33 16.27
N GLN A 150 18.19 19.02 15.79
CA GLN A 150 16.88 18.45 15.44
C GLN A 150 16.64 18.58 13.94
N ARG A 151 15.84 17.67 13.41
CA ARG A 151 15.34 17.78 12.03
C ARG A 151 14.09 18.63 12.04
N ASP A 152 13.96 19.48 11.03
CA ASP A 152 12.77 20.31 10.85
C ASP A 152 11.59 19.47 10.38
N ILE A 153 10.38 19.98 10.59
CA ILE A 153 9.13 19.37 10.12
C ILE A 153 8.68 20.15 8.88
N LEU A 154 8.47 19.44 7.76
CA LEU A 154 7.94 20.08 6.55
C LEU A 154 6.42 20.20 6.67
N SER A 155 5.92 21.43 6.74
CA SER A 155 4.49 21.78 6.73
C SER A 155 4.12 22.25 5.32
N ALA A 156 2.98 21.81 4.81
CA ALA A 156 2.45 22.23 3.52
C ALA A 156 0.92 22.26 3.51
N VAL A 157 0.35 23.12 2.66
CA VAL A 157 -1.08 23.07 2.33
C VAL A 157 -1.23 22.65 0.87
N VAL A 158 -1.91 21.53 0.67
CA VAL A 158 -2.19 20.93 -0.62
C VAL A 158 -3.64 21.21 -0.99
N SER A 159 -3.88 21.74 -2.19
CA SER A 159 -5.23 22.03 -2.70
C SER A 159 -5.79 20.83 -3.46
N VAL A 160 -6.72 20.10 -2.85
CA VAL A 160 -7.39 18.94 -3.47
C VAL A 160 -8.79 19.35 -3.85
N SER A 161 -9.04 19.52 -5.16
CA SER A 161 -10.35 19.96 -5.68
C SER A 161 -10.87 21.24 -5.03
N GLY A 162 -9.96 22.19 -4.72
CA GLY A 162 -10.27 23.44 -4.03
C GLY A 162 -10.29 23.37 -2.50
N ASN A 163 -10.24 22.18 -1.90
CA ASN A 163 -10.19 21.99 -0.45
C ASN A 163 -8.73 21.98 0.06
N SER A 164 -8.50 22.56 1.24
CA SER A 164 -7.17 22.66 1.82
C SER A 164 -6.85 21.46 2.70
N LEU A 165 -5.92 20.61 2.27
CA LEU A 165 -5.33 19.55 3.08
C LEU A 165 -4.01 20.03 3.69
N TYR A 166 -3.94 20.07 5.02
CA TYR A 166 -2.74 20.42 5.77
C TYR A 166 -1.90 19.17 5.98
N VAL A 167 -0.70 19.13 5.39
CA VAL A 167 0.19 17.96 5.42
C VAL A 167 1.46 18.29 6.19
N TYR A 168 1.80 17.45 7.18
CA TYR A 168 3.04 17.56 7.95
C TYR A 168 3.89 16.32 7.77
N VAL A 169 5.10 16.48 7.23
CA VAL A 169 6.06 15.39 7.03
C VAL A 169 7.12 15.43 8.13
N ASN A 170 7.14 14.39 8.96
CA ASN A 170 7.96 14.29 10.16
C ASN A 170 9.12 13.33 9.96
N HIS A 171 10.27 13.67 10.56
CA HIS A 171 11.36 12.73 10.76
C HIS A 171 12.04 13.00 12.11
N TRP A 172 11.46 12.46 13.19
CA TRP A 172 11.89 12.77 14.55
C TRP A 172 13.18 12.08 14.92
N ARG A 173 13.88 12.57 15.95
CA ARG A 173 15.15 11.98 16.40
C ARG A 173 15.05 10.48 16.71
N SER A 174 16.04 9.73 16.22
CA SER A 174 16.19 8.29 16.41
C SER A 174 16.05 7.84 17.87
N ARG A 175 15.60 6.59 18.07
CA ARG A 175 15.52 5.92 19.39
C ARG A 175 16.86 5.79 20.12
N ARG A 176 18.00 6.02 19.45
CA ARG A 176 19.30 6.18 20.11
C ARG A 176 19.39 7.42 20.99
N SER A 177 18.53 8.42 20.75
CA SER A 177 18.40 9.61 21.58
C SER A 177 17.23 9.48 22.57
N PRO A 178 17.31 10.12 23.75
CA PRO A 178 16.22 10.13 24.73
C PRO A 178 14.89 10.65 24.16
N GLU A 179 13.77 10.17 24.71
CA GLU A 179 12.41 10.59 24.35
C GLU A 179 12.19 12.12 24.41
N SER A 180 12.97 12.84 25.22
CA SER A 180 12.91 14.31 25.29
C SER A 180 13.15 14.99 23.94
N PHE A 181 13.98 14.42 23.07
CA PHE A 181 14.23 14.96 21.72
C PHE A 181 13.01 14.80 20.81
N ARG A 182 12.32 13.67 20.89
CA ARG A 182 11.08 13.42 20.15
C ARG A 182 9.93 14.27 20.68
N ARG A 183 9.82 14.42 22.01
CA ARG A 183 8.88 15.37 22.63
C ARG A 183 9.09 16.81 22.21
N ALA A 184 10.33 17.26 21.99
CA ALA A 184 10.58 18.62 21.47
C ALA A 184 9.98 18.82 20.08
N SER A 185 10.13 17.83 19.19
CA SER A 185 9.52 17.84 17.85
C SER A 185 7.99 17.83 17.95
N ALA A 186 7.45 16.98 18.83
CA ALA A 186 6.02 16.90 19.08
C ALA A 186 5.42 18.22 19.58
N ARG A 187 6.11 18.96 20.46
CA ARG A 187 5.64 20.27 20.96
C ARG A 187 5.60 21.32 19.86
N VAL A 188 6.62 21.38 19.01
CA VAL A 188 6.66 22.32 17.89
C VAL A 188 5.53 22.04 16.90
N LEU A 189 5.32 20.76 16.58
CA LEU A 189 4.18 20.35 15.75
C LEU A 189 2.85 20.71 16.40
N ARG A 190 2.65 20.34 17.68
CA ARG A 190 1.42 20.64 18.42
C ARG A 190 1.12 22.14 18.43
N ASN A 191 2.10 22.98 18.75
CA ASN A 191 1.93 24.43 18.74
C ASN A 191 1.49 24.96 17.37
N HIS A 192 2.00 24.38 16.28
CA HIS A 192 1.59 24.77 14.93
C HIS A 192 0.20 24.21 14.54
N LEU A 193 -0.15 23.02 15.00
CA LEU A 193 -1.51 22.49 14.82
C LEU A 193 -2.56 23.36 15.53
N ASP A 194 -2.21 23.89 16.70
CA ASP A 194 -3.09 24.73 17.51
C ASP A 194 -3.33 26.12 16.89
N THR A 195 -2.58 26.53 15.83
CA THR A 195 -2.84 27.77 15.07
C THR A 195 -3.74 27.57 13.85
N LEU A 196 -4.09 26.32 13.53
CA LEU A 196 -4.93 26.02 12.38
C LEU A 196 -6.39 26.43 12.61
N PRO A 197 -7.16 26.70 11.54
CA PRO A 197 -8.60 26.92 11.66
C PRO A 197 -9.28 25.72 12.34
N PRO A 198 -10.31 25.94 13.18
CA PRO A 198 -11.13 24.87 13.71
C PRO A 198 -11.69 23.97 12.60
N GLY A 199 -11.68 22.66 12.82
CA GLY A 199 -12.13 21.69 11.83
C GLY A 199 -11.19 21.53 10.62
N ALA A 200 -9.94 21.99 10.67
CA ALA A 200 -9.01 21.80 9.55
C ALA A 200 -8.77 20.31 9.22
N ASP A 201 -8.70 20.03 7.91
CA ASP A 201 -8.35 18.73 7.36
C ASP A 201 -6.83 18.51 7.43
N VAL A 202 -6.37 17.74 8.41
CA VAL A 202 -4.94 17.58 8.71
C VAL A 202 -4.51 16.13 8.59
N VAL A 203 -3.42 15.92 7.86
CA VAL A 203 -2.66 14.67 7.83
C VAL A 203 -1.25 14.93 8.35
N VAL A 204 -0.91 14.29 9.47
CA VAL A 204 0.46 14.27 10.01
C VAL A 204 1.06 12.90 9.72
N LEU A 205 2.17 12.84 9.02
CA LEU A 205 2.80 11.57 8.63
C LEU A 205 4.32 11.62 8.71
N GLY A 206 4.95 10.46 8.64
CA GLY A 206 6.41 10.34 8.61
C GLY A 206 6.96 9.35 9.62
N ASP A 207 8.28 9.33 9.73
CA ASP A 207 9.02 8.53 10.71
C ASP A 207 9.09 9.30 12.04
N PHE A 208 8.28 8.89 13.01
CA PHE A 208 8.25 9.44 14.35
C PHE A 208 9.30 8.81 15.27
N ASN A 209 10.02 7.78 14.82
CA ASN A 209 10.96 7.00 15.61
C ASN A 209 10.37 6.55 16.96
N THR A 210 9.05 6.29 16.98
CA THR A 210 8.25 5.96 18.17
C THR A 210 7.21 4.94 17.77
N ASN A 211 7.07 3.84 18.52
CA ASN A 211 6.02 2.86 18.26
C ASN A 211 4.63 3.43 18.61
N ASP A 212 3.59 2.91 17.95
CA ASP A 212 2.19 3.27 18.18
C ASP A 212 1.73 3.06 19.64
N ASP A 213 2.37 2.14 20.36
CA ASP A 213 2.07 1.78 21.74
C ASP A 213 3.09 2.32 22.76
N ALA A 214 3.87 3.34 22.40
CA ALA A 214 4.99 3.85 23.20
C ALA A 214 4.63 4.31 24.64
N VAL A 215 3.35 4.42 24.99
CA VAL A 215 2.89 4.58 26.38
C VAL A 215 3.17 3.35 27.25
N ARG A 216 3.38 2.17 26.65
CA ARG A 216 3.67 0.90 27.34
C ARG A 216 5.15 0.69 27.58
N THR A 217 6.02 1.56 27.07
CA THR A 217 7.46 1.47 27.25
C THR A 217 7.82 1.69 28.73
N PRO A 218 8.44 0.73 29.42
CA PRO A 218 8.83 0.87 30.82
C PRO A 218 9.70 2.10 31.06
N GLY A 219 9.40 2.86 32.10
CA GLY A 219 10.14 4.10 32.45
C GLY A 219 9.81 5.32 31.59
N GLN A 220 8.94 5.20 30.59
CA GLN A 220 8.52 6.31 29.74
C GLN A 220 7.13 6.84 30.15
N ALA A 221 7.12 7.78 31.10
CA ALA A 221 5.86 8.37 31.58
C ALA A 221 5.12 9.22 30.53
N VAL A 222 5.85 9.89 29.63
CA VAL A 222 5.26 10.78 28.61
C VAL A 222 5.94 10.58 27.26
N SER A 223 5.13 10.17 26.28
CA SER A 223 5.49 10.05 24.86
C SER A 223 5.06 11.28 24.07
N GLY A 224 5.93 11.75 23.16
CA GLY A 224 5.62 12.81 22.20
C GLY A 224 4.48 12.43 21.26
N LEU A 225 4.53 11.24 20.69
CA LEU A 225 3.50 10.72 19.78
C LEU A 225 2.15 10.58 20.51
N CYS A 226 2.15 9.94 21.67
CA CYS A 226 0.89 9.58 22.32
C CYS A 226 0.27 10.75 23.10
N HIS A 227 1.07 11.43 23.93
CA HIS A 227 0.55 12.40 24.90
C HIS A 227 0.59 13.84 24.37
N VAL A 228 1.69 14.24 23.71
CA VAL A 228 1.84 15.63 23.22
C VAL A 228 1.02 15.83 21.93
N LEU A 229 1.04 14.85 21.02
CA LEU A 229 0.20 14.89 19.82
C LEU A 229 -1.23 14.38 20.04
N GLY A 230 -1.60 13.94 21.25
CA GLY A 230 -2.99 13.65 21.57
C GLY A 230 -3.58 12.44 20.85
N THR A 231 -2.77 11.40 20.59
CA THR A 231 -3.27 10.11 20.07
C THR A 231 -3.68 9.15 21.19
N TRP A 232 -3.58 9.59 22.45
CA TRP A 232 -3.95 8.83 23.64
C TRP A 232 -4.75 9.73 24.58
N LYS A 233 -5.87 9.22 25.10
CA LYS A 233 -6.73 9.94 26.05
C LYS A 233 -7.28 9.00 27.11
N ASN A 234 -7.41 9.48 28.34
CA ASN A 234 -8.03 8.74 29.46
C ASN A 234 -7.48 7.31 29.62
N GLY A 235 -6.16 7.13 29.49
CA GLY A 235 -5.52 5.81 29.64
C GLY A 235 -5.70 4.84 28.46
N ARG A 236 -6.31 5.25 27.34
CA ARG A 236 -6.48 4.43 26.13
C ARG A 236 -6.08 5.17 24.84
N PRO A 237 -5.86 4.46 23.71
CA PRO A 237 -5.71 5.12 22.42
C PRO A 237 -6.98 5.90 22.06
N VAL A 238 -6.82 6.97 21.29
CA VAL A 238 -7.92 7.62 20.60
C VAL A 238 -8.51 6.63 19.59
N LEU A 239 -9.83 6.46 19.64
CA LEU A 239 -10.58 5.60 18.73
C LEU A 239 -11.31 6.45 17.71
N GLN A 240 -11.67 5.86 16.58
CA GLN A 240 -12.44 6.53 15.54
C GLN A 240 -13.75 7.17 16.05
N SER A 241 -14.42 6.51 17.00
CA SER A 241 -15.64 7.04 17.64
C SER A 241 -15.42 8.35 18.39
N ASP A 242 -14.18 8.61 18.82
CA ASP A 242 -13.81 9.86 19.49
C ASP A 242 -13.62 11.03 18.52
N MET A 243 -13.49 10.76 17.22
CA MET A 243 -13.27 11.77 16.18
C MET A 243 -14.60 12.34 15.66
N LYS A 244 -15.66 11.53 15.67
CA LYS A 244 -17.00 11.94 15.24
C LYS A 244 -17.56 13.00 16.20
N GLY A 245 -17.94 14.16 15.67
CA GLY A 245 -18.48 15.27 16.47
C GLY A 245 -17.44 16.04 17.29
N ALA A 246 -16.15 15.74 17.09
CA ALA A 246 -15.04 16.42 17.75
C ALA A 246 -14.32 17.41 16.80
N ALA A 247 -15.00 17.91 15.76
CA ALA A 247 -14.42 18.78 14.73
C ALA A 247 -13.72 20.03 15.33
N ASP A 248 -14.25 20.54 16.45
CA ASP A 248 -13.67 21.69 17.15
C ASP A 248 -12.60 21.31 18.19
N ASP A 249 -12.47 20.02 18.57
CA ASP A 249 -11.42 19.53 19.47
C ASP A 249 -10.16 19.16 18.68
N CYS A 250 -9.43 20.19 18.27
CA CYS A 250 -8.20 20.08 17.48
C CYS A 250 -7.02 19.42 18.25
N ARG A 251 -7.21 19.05 19.52
CA ARG A 251 -6.16 18.40 20.32
C ARG A 251 -6.06 16.91 20.04
N LEU A 252 -7.12 16.26 19.58
CA LEU A 252 -7.11 14.83 19.28
C LEU A 252 -6.56 14.56 17.88
N LEU A 253 -5.69 13.56 17.78
CA LEU A 253 -5.30 12.98 16.50
C LEU A 253 -5.55 11.48 16.54
N TYR A 254 -6.18 10.96 15.49
CA TYR A 254 -6.38 9.52 15.37
C TYR A 254 -5.18 8.89 14.66
N ASN A 255 -4.51 7.97 15.34
CA ASN A 255 -3.42 7.19 14.77
C ASN A 255 -3.99 6.02 13.98
N LEU A 256 -3.82 6.01 12.65
CA LEU A 256 -4.41 5.01 11.77
C LEU A 256 -3.88 3.58 12.01
N TRP A 257 -2.76 3.41 12.72
CA TRP A 257 -2.34 2.09 13.21
C TRP A 257 -3.42 1.38 14.04
N MET A 258 -4.32 2.12 14.67
CA MET A 258 -5.41 1.55 15.47
C MET A 258 -6.43 0.76 14.64
N GLU A 259 -6.44 0.91 13.32
CA GLU A 259 -7.27 0.10 12.42
C GLU A 259 -6.72 -1.30 12.21
N LEU A 260 -5.41 -1.47 12.39
CA LEU A 260 -4.74 -2.74 12.17
C LEU A 260 -4.62 -3.53 13.49
N PRO A 261 -4.74 -4.87 13.43
CA PRO A 261 -4.37 -5.75 14.54
C PRO A 261 -2.90 -5.54 14.95
N GLY A 262 -2.59 -5.71 16.24
CA GLY A 262 -1.25 -5.40 16.78
C GLY A 262 -0.09 -6.13 16.09
N ASP A 263 -0.29 -7.36 15.63
CA ASP A 263 0.71 -8.16 14.89
C ASP A 263 0.99 -7.64 13.47
N GLN A 264 0.15 -6.73 12.97
CA GLN A 264 0.29 -6.04 11.67
C GLN A 264 0.81 -4.61 11.81
N ARG A 265 1.02 -4.12 13.04
CA ARG A 265 1.49 -2.75 13.30
C ARG A 265 3.00 -2.64 13.21
N TRP A 266 3.51 -2.66 11.99
CA TRP A 266 4.92 -2.42 11.75
C TRP A 266 5.15 -1.93 10.33
N SER A 267 6.09 -1.02 10.20
CA SER A 267 6.59 -0.48 8.93
C SER A 267 8.11 -0.59 8.84
N HIS A 268 8.78 -0.85 9.96
CA HIS A 268 10.23 -0.91 10.05
C HIS A 268 10.67 -2.29 10.52
N GLU A 269 11.74 -2.83 9.93
CA GLU A 269 12.39 -4.05 10.42
C GLU A 269 13.91 -3.88 10.42
N TYR A 270 14.53 -4.08 11.58
CA TYR A 270 15.98 -4.00 11.73
C TYR A 270 16.51 -5.19 12.53
N PHE A 271 17.36 -6.00 11.90
CA PHE A 271 17.87 -7.27 12.47
C PHE A 271 16.75 -8.16 13.06
N GLY A 272 15.63 -8.31 12.34
CA GLY A 272 14.50 -9.13 12.77
C GLY A 272 13.57 -8.49 13.79
N HIS A 273 13.88 -7.28 14.28
CA HIS A 273 13.00 -6.53 15.18
C HIS A 273 12.09 -5.62 14.38
N ARG A 274 10.77 -5.86 14.48
CA ARG A 274 9.72 -5.06 13.84
C ARG A 274 9.30 -3.88 14.72
N SER A 275 8.98 -2.76 14.11
CA SER A 275 8.55 -1.53 14.81
C SER A 275 7.58 -0.70 13.95
N SER A 276 6.71 0.08 14.59
CA SER A 276 5.70 0.96 13.98
C SER A 276 6.17 2.42 13.95
N LEU A 277 7.40 2.64 13.48
CA LEU A 277 8.05 3.95 13.55
C LEU A 277 7.41 4.99 12.63
N ASP A 278 6.91 4.55 11.48
CA ASP A 278 6.20 5.38 10.52
C ASP A 278 4.71 5.39 10.87
N ALA A 279 4.08 6.56 10.90
CA ALA A 279 2.66 6.66 11.21
C ALA A 279 1.95 7.66 10.30
N VAL A 280 0.62 7.51 10.20
CA VAL A 280 -0.29 8.49 9.63
C VAL A 280 -1.32 8.84 10.71
N LEU A 281 -1.37 10.11 11.08
CA LEU A 281 -2.28 10.67 12.06
C LEU A 281 -3.22 11.64 11.35
N VAL A 282 -4.50 11.60 11.72
CA VAL A 282 -5.56 12.39 11.09
C VAL A 282 -6.34 13.21 12.11
N SER A 283 -6.74 14.43 11.76
CA SER A 283 -7.56 15.31 12.62
C SER A 283 -9.05 14.93 12.60
N PRO A 284 -9.85 15.45 13.56
CA PRO A 284 -11.31 15.29 13.55
C PRO A 284 -12.01 15.92 12.34
N GLY A 285 -11.42 16.95 11.70
CA GLY A 285 -11.97 17.56 10.48
C GLY A 285 -12.23 16.53 9.38
N LEU A 286 -11.34 15.54 9.26
CA LEU A 286 -11.45 14.44 8.30
C LEU A 286 -12.59 13.43 8.60
N PHE A 287 -13.34 13.62 9.69
CA PHE A 287 -14.48 12.80 10.10
C PHE A 287 -15.81 13.58 10.08
N ASP A 288 -15.82 14.81 9.54
CA ASP A 288 -17.00 15.66 9.45
C ASP A 288 -17.78 15.47 8.13
N THR A 289 -18.63 16.42 7.75
CA THR A 289 -19.47 16.34 6.53
C THR A 289 -19.01 17.23 5.38
N ARG A 290 -17.83 17.84 5.45
CA ARG A 290 -17.36 18.88 4.53
C ARG A 290 -15.91 18.65 4.13
N GLY A 291 -15.44 19.40 3.14
CA GLY A 291 -14.04 19.40 2.73
C GLY A 291 -13.55 18.02 2.27
N ILE A 292 -12.58 17.48 3.01
CA ILE A 292 -11.96 16.19 2.77
C ILE A 292 -12.33 15.24 3.91
N ALA A 293 -12.81 14.05 3.58
CA ALA A 293 -13.00 12.99 4.54
C ALA A 293 -11.91 11.92 4.43
N TYR A 294 -11.52 11.34 5.55
CA TYR A 294 -10.80 10.08 5.58
C TYR A 294 -11.68 8.97 4.97
N ALA A 295 -11.11 8.15 4.10
CA ALA A 295 -11.78 6.96 3.58
C ALA A 295 -11.58 5.83 4.61
N ASP A 296 -12.63 5.52 5.36
CA ASP A 296 -12.59 4.60 6.49
C ASP A 296 -11.96 3.23 6.14
N ALA A 297 -11.21 2.64 7.07
CA ALA A 297 -10.53 1.35 6.94
C ALA A 297 -9.61 1.23 5.70
N SER A 298 -9.02 2.34 5.24
CA SER A 298 -8.16 2.36 4.05
C SER A 298 -6.66 2.36 4.36
N TYR A 299 -6.29 2.49 5.63
CA TYR A 299 -4.90 2.49 6.05
C TYR A 299 -4.26 1.11 5.86
N HIS A 300 -3.05 1.09 5.29
CA HIS A 300 -2.29 -0.14 5.08
C HIS A 300 -0.79 0.12 4.97
N VAL A 301 -0.02 -0.94 5.19
CA VAL A 301 1.42 -1.00 4.89
C VAL A 301 1.59 -1.51 3.46
N PHE A 302 2.32 -0.77 2.63
CA PHE A 302 2.66 -1.16 1.28
C PHE A 302 3.84 -2.13 1.32
N ALA A 303 3.55 -3.42 1.11
CA ALA A 303 4.50 -4.50 1.32
C ALA A 303 4.52 -5.51 0.14
N PRO A 304 4.80 -5.09 -1.10
CA PRO A 304 4.97 -6.03 -2.21
C PRO A 304 6.17 -6.94 -1.98
N ALA A 305 6.10 -8.17 -2.52
CA ALA A 305 7.09 -9.22 -2.28
C ALA A 305 8.55 -8.82 -2.58
N TYR A 306 8.79 -7.91 -3.53
CA TYR A 306 10.15 -7.48 -3.86
C TYR A 306 10.83 -6.62 -2.79
N LEU A 307 10.07 -6.08 -1.83
CA LEU A 307 10.61 -5.39 -0.65
C LEU A 307 11.08 -6.37 0.43
N PHE A 308 10.98 -7.67 0.18
CA PHE A 308 11.46 -8.72 1.07
C PHE A 308 12.56 -9.53 0.41
N ASP A 309 13.49 -10.02 1.23
CA ASP A 309 14.47 -11.01 0.79
C ASP A 309 13.87 -12.42 0.78
N ALA A 310 14.65 -13.41 0.36
CA ALA A 310 14.22 -14.80 0.33
C ALA A 310 13.87 -15.37 1.72
N GLY A 311 14.36 -14.76 2.81
CA GLY A 311 14.05 -15.11 4.19
C GLY A 311 12.76 -14.44 4.71
N GLY A 312 12.16 -13.53 3.95
CA GLY A 312 10.97 -12.79 4.35
C GLY A 312 11.25 -11.59 5.25
N HIS A 313 12.51 -11.14 5.32
CA HIS A 313 12.90 -9.91 6.01
C HIS A 313 12.83 -8.72 5.06
N VAL A 314 12.59 -7.51 5.58
CA VAL A 314 12.68 -6.28 4.79
C VAL A 314 14.05 -6.20 4.09
N HIS A 315 14.01 -6.13 2.77
CA HIS A 315 15.18 -6.08 1.90
C HIS A 315 15.75 -4.66 1.90
N ARG A 316 16.39 -4.29 3.01
CA ARG A 316 16.96 -2.96 3.24
C ARG A 316 18.16 -2.66 2.36
N TRP A 317 18.48 -1.38 2.22
CA TRP A 317 19.70 -0.94 1.56
C TRP A 317 20.92 -1.39 2.38
N THR A 318 21.70 -2.33 1.85
CA THR A 318 22.77 -2.99 2.61
C THR A 318 24.16 -2.42 2.35
N CYS A 319 24.84 -2.11 3.46
CA CYS A 319 26.27 -1.86 3.54
C CYS A 319 26.92 -3.08 4.21
N ARG A 320 27.89 -3.75 3.57
CA ARG A 320 28.69 -4.84 4.15
C ARG A 320 30.11 -4.35 4.35
N ASP A 321 30.65 -4.49 5.56
CA ASP A 321 32.03 -4.10 5.90
C ASP A 321 32.39 -2.65 5.53
N GLY A 322 31.43 -1.72 5.67
CA GLY A 322 31.60 -0.32 5.28
C GLY A 322 31.50 -0.05 3.77
N GLN A 323 31.20 -1.08 2.95
CA GLN A 323 30.97 -0.96 1.51
C GLN A 323 29.49 -1.07 1.16
N ILE A 324 29.00 -0.10 0.41
CA ILE A 324 27.63 -0.11 -0.12
C ILE A 324 27.56 -1.18 -1.22
N THR A 325 26.82 -2.26 -0.95
CA THR A 325 26.72 -3.40 -1.87
C THR A 325 25.71 -3.16 -3.00
N GLY A 326 24.88 -2.12 -2.86
CA GLY A 326 23.85 -1.81 -3.84
C GLY A 326 22.71 -2.82 -3.89
N CYS A 327 22.41 -3.54 -2.79
CA CYS A 327 21.27 -4.46 -2.66
C CYS A 327 20.16 -3.85 -1.78
N GLY A 328 18.89 -4.23 -2.03
CA GLY A 328 17.70 -3.76 -1.31
C GLY A 328 17.17 -2.36 -1.63
N TYR A 329 16.23 -1.87 -0.83
CA TYR A 329 15.42 -0.68 -1.08
C TYR A 329 15.49 0.33 0.07
N SER A 330 14.87 0.01 1.19
CA SER A 330 14.81 0.76 2.44
C SER A 330 14.56 -0.24 3.59
N ASP A 331 15.02 0.06 4.80
CA ASP A 331 14.64 -0.67 6.02
C ASP A 331 13.23 -0.31 6.53
N HIS A 332 12.58 0.65 5.88
CA HIS A 332 11.18 1.01 6.07
C HIS A 332 10.31 0.53 4.90
N LEU A 333 9.05 0.24 5.20
CA LEU A 333 7.96 -0.01 4.27
C LEU A 333 7.07 1.23 4.22
N PRO A 334 6.59 1.66 3.03
CA PRO A 334 5.67 2.78 2.96
C PRO A 334 4.35 2.49 3.70
N VAL A 335 3.77 3.50 4.32
CA VAL A 335 2.42 3.45 4.89
C VAL A 335 1.52 4.40 4.13
N ALA A 336 0.27 4.00 3.88
CA ALA A 336 -0.64 4.75 3.04
C ALA A 336 -2.09 4.67 3.51
N ALA A 337 -2.84 5.74 3.26
CA ALA A 337 -4.26 5.86 3.51
C ALA A 337 -4.95 6.56 2.34
N ARG A 338 -6.27 6.35 2.21
CA ARG A 338 -7.10 7.02 1.21
C ARG A 338 -8.02 8.03 1.88
N PHE A 339 -8.37 9.04 1.09
CA PHE A 339 -9.19 10.18 1.45
C PHE A 339 -10.13 10.47 0.29
N ARG A 340 -11.18 11.24 0.55
CA ARG A 340 -12.14 11.61 -0.47
C ARG A 340 -12.74 12.99 -0.26
N ILE A 341 -13.18 13.61 -1.34
CA ILE A 341 -13.91 14.87 -1.26
C ILE A 341 -15.34 14.62 -0.78
N GLY A 342 -15.80 15.38 0.23
CA GLY A 342 -17.14 15.29 0.79
C GLY A 342 -17.21 14.62 2.15
N CYS A 343 -18.41 14.12 2.52
CA CYS A 343 -18.73 13.76 3.91
C CYS A 343 -18.09 12.46 4.40
N PHE A 344 -17.62 12.40 5.65
CA PHE A 344 -17.23 11.15 6.29
C PHE A 344 -18.36 10.11 6.31
N GLN A 345 -18.00 8.85 6.06
CA GLN A 345 -18.89 7.70 5.93
C GLN A 345 -18.20 6.56 6.66
N SER A 346 -18.84 6.09 7.72
CA SER A 346 -18.34 4.94 8.48
C SER A 346 -18.61 3.67 7.70
N ALA A 347 -17.66 2.73 7.72
CA ALA A 347 -17.78 1.46 7.02
C ALA A 347 -18.99 0.60 7.45
N GLU A 348 -19.61 0.90 8.61
CA GLU A 348 -20.78 0.19 9.16
C GLU A 348 -22.13 0.89 8.90
N GLY A 349 -22.15 2.19 8.61
CA GLY A 349 -23.38 3.00 8.46
C GLY A 349 -23.68 3.48 7.04
N ALA A 350 -22.75 3.28 6.10
CA ALA A 350 -23.03 3.41 4.69
C ALA A 350 -23.83 2.17 4.25
N GLY A 351 -25.13 2.35 3.99
CA GLY A 351 -25.76 1.60 2.90
C GLY A 351 -24.80 1.74 1.72
N VAL A 352 -24.23 0.61 1.30
CA VAL A 352 -22.95 0.54 0.58
C VAL A 352 -23.07 1.14 -0.82
N GLU A 353 -23.09 2.48 -0.92
CA GLU A 353 -22.55 3.21 -2.06
C GLU A 353 -21.08 3.46 -1.77
N ASN A 354 -20.35 2.35 -1.82
CA ASN A 354 -18.92 2.35 -1.92
C ASN A 354 -18.53 2.99 -3.26
N ALA A 355 -17.95 4.19 -3.22
CA ALA A 355 -16.82 4.51 -4.09
C ALA A 355 -15.52 3.85 -3.57
N SER A 356 -15.64 2.69 -2.90
CA SER A 356 -14.66 1.65 -3.11
C SER A 356 -14.69 1.33 -4.61
N THR A 357 -13.56 0.95 -5.18
CA THR A 357 -13.64 -0.04 -6.24
C THR A 357 -14.31 -1.29 -5.63
N ASP A 358 -15.65 -1.27 -5.63
CA ASP A 358 -16.50 -2.43 -5.46
C ASP A 358 -16.49 -3.23 -6.77
N ALA A 359 -15.76 -2.73 -7.79
CA ALA A 359 -15.13 -3.60 -8.77
C ALA A 359 -14.42 -4.71 -7.99
N PRO A 360 -14.88 -5.97 -8.10
CA PRO A 360 -14.23 -7.09 -7.43
C PRO A 360 -12.74 -7.03 -7.73
N LEU A 361 -11.93 -6.91 -6.69
CA LEU A 361 -10.51 -7.14 -6.80
C LEU A 361 -10.38 -8.63 -7.07
N GLY A 362 -10.40 -8.98 -8.37
CA GLY A 362 -10.41 -10.35 -8.85
C GLY A 362 -9.25 -11.14 -8.25
N ILE A 363 -9.29 -12.45 -8.43
CA ILE A 363 -8.31 -13.38 -7.84
C ILE A 363 -6.85 -12.95 -8.09
N ALA A 364 -6.57 -12.29 -9.22
CA ALA A 364 -5.27 -11.74 -9.55
C ALA A 364 -4.68 -10.85 -8.43
N SER A 365 -5.52 -10.07 -7.72
CA SER A 365 -5.11 -9.18 -6.64
C SER A 365 -4.62 -9.89 -5.37
N LEU A 366 -4.82 -11.21 -5.27
CA LEU A 366 -4.33 -12.03 -4.17
C LEU A 366 -2.87 -12.43 -4.38
N TYR A 367 -2.42 -12.49 -5.63
CA TYR A 367 -1.03 -12.80 -5.97
C TYR A 367 -0.11 -11.64 -5.60
N GLY A 368 1.06 -11.96 -5.05
CA GLY A 368 2.05 -10.96 -4.59
C GLY A 368 1.78 -10.40 -3.19
N ARG A 369 0.70 -10.82 -2.52
CA ARG A 369 0.46 -10.53 -1.11
C ARG A 369 1.31 -11.42 -0.19
N PRO A 370 1.80 -10.90 0.94
CA PRO A 370 2.46 -11.72 1.95
C PRO A 370 1.47 -12.72 2.57
N PRO A 371 1.93 -13.90 3.02
CA PRO A 371 1.11 -14.83 3.80
C PRO A 371 0.57 -14.14 5.05
N GLY A 372 -0.75 -14.21 5.27
CA GLY A 372 -1.38 -13.57 6.41
C GLY A 372 -2.85 -13.25 6.18
N PRO A 373 -3.50 -12.64 7.20
CA PRO A 373 -4.84 -12.10 7.07
C PRO A 373 -4.92 -11.07 5.94
N CYS A 374 -6.03 -11.03 5.23
CA CYS A 374 -6.34 -9.99 4.24
C CYS A 374 -7.85 -9.79 4.17
N ARG A 375 -8.32 -8.76 3.46
CA ARG A 375 -9.76 -8.60 3.17
C ARG A 375 -9.93 -8.26 1.70
N VAL A 376 -10.16 -9.28 0.88
CA VAL A 376 -10.33 -9.12 -0.57
C VAL A 376 -11.68 -9.69 -0.98
N ARG A 377 -12.56 -8.84 -1.51
CA ARG A 377 -13.84 -9.27 -2.05
C ARG A 377 -13.63 -9.76 -3.48
N VAL A 378 -13.91 -11.04 -3.69
CA VAL A 378 -13.92 -11.66 -5.00
C VAL A 378 -15.37 -11.89 -5.38
N ASP A 379 -15.84 -11.23 -6.45
CA ASP A 379 -17.18 -11.42 -6.96
C ASP A 379 -17.18 -12.34 -8.18
N ARG A 380 -18.28 -13.09 -8.34
CA ARG A 380 -18.51 -14.04 -9.45
C ARG A 380 -17.34 -15.01 -9.73
N CYS A 381 -16.64 -15.47 -8.70
CA CYS A 381 -15.62 -16.51 -8.87
C CYS A 381 -16.26 -17.89 -9.04
N VAL A 382 -15.74 -18.67 -9.99
CA VAL A 382 -16.25 -20.01 -10.32
C VAL A 382 -15.36 -21.06 -9.67
N VAL A 383 -15.97 -22.05 -9.02
CA VAL A 383 -15.25 -23.19 -8.43
C VAL A 383 -14.99 -24.23 -9.52
N LEU A 384 -13.76 -24.27 -10.05
CA LEU A 384 -13.37 -25.18 -11.13
C LEU A 384 -13.19 -26.63 -10.66
N LEU A 385 -12.51 -26.78 -9.53
CA LEU A 385 -12.22 -28.04 -8.85
C LEU A 385 -12.62 -27.92 -7.39
N GLN A 386 -13.16 -29.00 -6.81
CA GLN A 386 -13.46 -29.08 -5.38
C GLN A 386 -13.25 -30.51 -4.89
N SER A 387 -12.57 -30.67 -3.75
CA SER A 387 -12.34 -31.95 -3.10
C SER A 387 -12.07 -31.74 -1.61
N GLY A 388 -13.07 -32.01 -0.76
CA GLY A 388 -12.97 -31.84 0.69
C GLY A 388 -12.60 -30.41 1.09
N ASP A 389 -11.42 -30.25 1.69
CA ASP A 389 -10.87 -28.97 2.13
C ASP A 389 -10.15 -28.17 1.03
N HIS A 390 -10.17 -28.67 -0.21
CA HIS A 390 -9.50 -28.05 -1.35
C HIS A 390 -10.49 -27.55 -2.40
N ALA A 391 -10.17 -26.42 -3.04
CA ALA A 391 -10.82 -25.98 -4.27
C ALA A 391 -9.85 -25.18 -5.16
N VAL A 392 -10.24 -24.98 -6.41
CA VAL A 392 -9.64 -23.95 -7.27
C VAL A 392 -10.73 -22.98 -7.68
N LEU A 393 -10.54 -21.71 -7.32
CA LEU A 393 -11.41 -20.62 -7.75
C LEU A 393 -10.84 -19.98 -9.01
N LYS A 394 -11.70 -19.53 -9.91
CA LYS A 394 -11.34 -18.81 -11.13
C LYS A 394 -12.23 -17.59 -11.32
N THR A 395 -11.62 -16.45 -11.60
CA THR A 395 -12.35 -15.31 -12.16
C THR A 395 -12.43 -15.53 -13.67
N PRO A 396 -13.63 -15.56 -14.30
CA PRO A 396 -13.74 -15.65 -15.76
C PRO A 396 -12.92 -14.57 -16.46
N GLY A 397 -12.13 -14.94 -17.46
CA GLY A 397 -11.18 -14.02 -18.13
C GLY A 397 -9.99 -13.56 -17.26
N GLY A 398 -9.89 -14.01 -16.00
CA GLY A 398 -8.87 -13.62 -15.03
C GLY A 398 -8.01 -14.79 -14.55
N ARG A 399 -7.48 -14.70 -13.32
CA ARG A 399 -6.62 -15.73 -12.71
C ARG A 399 -7.41 -16.81 -11.96
N GLY A 400 -6.88 -18.03 -11.95
CA GLY A 400 -7.22 -19.08 -10.99
C GLY A 400 -6.43 -18.93 -9.69
N ILE A 401 -6.91 -19.48 -8.56
CA ILE A 401 -6.15 -19.63 -7.30
C ILE A 401 -6.60 -20.87 -6.52
N HIS A 402 -5.64 -21.53 -5.87
CA HIS A 402 -5.91 -22.67 -4.98
C HIS A 402 -6.44 -22.18 -3.62
N VAL A 403 -7.46 -22.86 -3.12
CA VAL A 403 -8.02 -22.70 -1.79
C VAL A 403 -7.69 -23.94 -0.97
N PHE A 404 -7.11 -23.74 0.21
CA PHE A 404 -6.72 -24.80 1.13
C PHE A 404 -7.35 -24.59 2.50
N ARG A 405 -7.98 -25.64 3.07
CA ARG A 405 -8.64 -25.64 4.40
C ARG A 405 -9.83 -24.69 4.56
N ALA A 406 -10.22 -23.98 3.50
CA ALA A 406 -11.34 -23.04 3.50
C ALA A 406 -12.42 -23.36 2.44
N ALA A 407 -12.37 -24.55 1.83
CA ALA A 407 -13.19 -24.89 0.66
C ALA A 407 -14.40 -25.80 0.94
N ARG A 408 -14.57 -26.35 2.15
CA ARG A 408 -15.62 -27.37 2.44
C ARG A 408 -17.04 -26.97 2.04
N ARG A 409 -17.35 -25.68 2.12
CA ARG A 409 -18.70 -25.14 1.83
C ARG A 409 -18.90 -24.77 0.37
N LEU A 410 -17.85 -24.81 -0.44
CA LEU A 410 -17.90 -24.50 -1.86
C LEU A 410 -18.31 -25.75 -2.64
N LYS A 411 -19.05 -25.57 -3.73
CA LYS A 411 -19.44 -26.64 -4.66
C LYS A 411 -18.85 -26.38 -6.03
N ARG A 412 -18.29 -27.42 -6.67
CA ARG A 412 -17.82 -27.35 -8.07
C ARG A 412 -18.94 -26.83 -8.97
N GLY A 413 -18.61 -25.93 -9.89
CA GLY A 413 -19.57 -25.24 -10.77
C GLY A 413 -20.30 -24.07 -10.11
N GLY A 414 -20.25 -23.94 -8.78
CA GLY A 414 -20.85 -22.80 -8.09
C GLY A 414 -20.11 -21.50 -8.41
N ILE A 415 -20.89 -20.43 -8.63
CA ILE A 415 -20.43 -19.07 -8.85
C ILE A 415 -20.68 -18.30 -7.56
N TYR A 416 -19.61 -17.85 -6.90
CA TYR A 416 -19.68 -17.25 -5.58
C TYR A 416 -19.24 -15.80 -5.57
N ARG A 417 -19.89 -15.03 -4.70
CA ARG A 417 -19.32 -13.85 -4.07
C ARG A 417 -18.74 -14.26 -2.73
N LEU A 418 -17.51 -13.88 -2.43
CA LEU A 418 -16.87 -14.21 -1.16
C LEU A 418 -15.84 -13.17 -0.75
N VAL A 419 -15.48 -13.20 0.53
CA VAL A 419 -14.38 -12.40 1.08
C VAL A 419 -13.24 -13.34 1.46
N VAL A 420 -12.10 -13.18 0.81
CA VAL A 420 -10.86 -13.84 1.19
C VAL A 420 -10.30 -13.15 2.42
N THR A 421 -10.22 -13.90 3.51
CA THR A 421 -9.80 -13.42 4.84
C THR A 421 -8.35 -13.74 5.16
N ARG A 422 -7.76 -14.69 4.44
CA ARG A 422 -6.37 -15.10 4.65
C ARG A 422 -5.78 -15.68 3.37
N VAL A 423 -4.57 -15.26 3.06
CA VAL A 423 -3.70 -15.89 2.06
C VAL A 423 -2.54 -16.58 2.78
N GLY A 424 -2.04 -17.66 2.21
CA GLY A 424 -0.84 -18.35 2.66
C GLY A 424 0.07 -18.67 1.48
N THR A 425 1.27 -19.14 1.77
CA THR A 425 2.17 -19.71 0.76
C THR A 425 2.46 -21.17 1.08
N PHE A 426 2.66 -21.97 0.04
CA PHE A 426 3.11 -23.36 0.16
C PHE A 426 4.09 -23.67 -0.96
N HIS A 427 5.35 -23.94 -0.64
CA HIS A 427 6.45 -24.04 -1.62
C HIS A 427 6.46 -22.88 -2.65
N GLY A 428 6.25 -21.65 -2.19
CA GLY A 428 6.20 -20.45 -3.03
C GLY A 428 4.86 -20.18 -3.73
N LEU A 429 3.90 -21.13 -3.72
CA LEU A 429 2.56 -20.93 -4.28
C LEU A 429 1.67 -20.10 -3.35
N THR A 430 1.21 -18.92 -3.80
CA THR A 430 0.12 -18.19 -3.14
C THR A 430 -1.18 -19.01 -3.18
N GLN A 431 -1.81 -19.19 -2.03
CA GLN A 431 -3.08 -19.90 -1.87
C GLN A 431 -4.00 -19.20 -0.88
N VAL A 432 -5.30 -19.33 -1.06
CA VAL A 432 -6.30 -18.86 -0.10
C VAL A 432 -6.40 -19.85 1.04
N THR A 433 -6.28 -19.38 2.28
CA THR A 433 -6.37 -20.20 3.50
C THR A 433 -7.52 -19.80 4.41
N GLY A 434 -8.24 -18.72 4.08
CA GLY A 434 -9.42 -18.26 4.81
C GLY A 434 -10.43 -17.59 3.88
N ILE A 435 -11.70 -17.95 4.03
CA ILE A 435 -12.84 -17.37 3.31
C ILE A 435 -13.96 -17.11 4.32
N ARG A 436 -14.66 -15.99 4.17
CA ARG A 436 -15.94 -15.72 4.83
C ARG A 436 -16.96 -15.18 3.83
N ASP A 437 -18.21 -15.05 4.28
CA ASP A 437 -19.30 -14.42 3.53
C ASP A 437 -19.47 -15.01 2.11
N ALA A 438 -19.28 -16.33 1.97
CA ALA A 438 -19.41 -17.02 0.70
C ALA A 438 -20.89 -17.20 0.33
N VAL A 439 -21.37 -16.37 -0.59
CA VAL A 439 -22.73 -16.36 -1.12
C VAL A 439 -22.74 -17.01 -2.50
N LEU A 440 -23.51 -18.08 -2.68
CA LEU A 440 -23.74 -18.71 -3.98
C LEU A 440 -24.67 -17.81 -4.80
N LEU A 441 -24.19 -17.33 -5.95
CA LEU A 441 -24.94 -16.44 -6.85
C LEU A 441 -25.65 -17.23 -7.96
N ALA A 442 -24.98 -18.25 -8.49
CA ALA A 442 -25.45 -19.08 -9.60
C ALA A 442 -24.64 -20.38 -9.66
N SER A 443 -25.00 -21.29 -10.56
CA SER A 443 -24.20 -22.49 -10.86
C SER A 443 -24.01 -22.61 -12.37
N ALA A 444 -22.85 -23.08 -12.80
CA ALA A 444 -22.52 -23.41 -14.18
C ALA A 444 -22.22 -24.91 -14.29
N GLU A 445 -22.89 -25.59 -15.23
CA GLU A 445 -22.65 -27.00 -15.50
C GLU A 445 -21.43 -27.21 -16.40
N ASP A 446 -21.29 -26.37 -17.44
CA ASP A 446 -20.14 -26.37 -18.31
C ASP A 446 -19.06 -25.41 -17.81
N LEU A 447 -17.86 -25.94 -17.60
CA LEU A 447 -16.67 -25.23 -17.13
C LEU A 447 -15.54 -25.25 -18.17
N SER A 448 -15.77 -25.85 -19.34
CA SER A 448 -14.75 -26.09 -20.37
C SER A 448 -14.00 -24.83 -20.76
N SER A 449 -14.72 -23.72 -20.99
CA SER A 449 -14.18 -22.41 -21.38
C SER A 449 -13.33 -21.72 -20.30
N LEU A 450 -13.38 -22.19 -19.05
CA LEU A 450 -12.64 -21.61 -17.93
C LEU A 450 -11.33 -22.35 -17.64
N TYR A 451 -11.15 -23.54 -18.20
CA TYR A 451 -9.86 -24.23 -18.19
C TYR A 451 -8.92 -23.58 -19.20
N ILE A 452 -7.63 -23.51 -18.87
CA ILE A 452 -6.63 -23.05 -19.85
C ILE A 452 -6.23 -24.23 -20.75
N SER A 453 -6.28 -24.02 -22.07
CA SER A 453 -5.61 -24.92 -23.01
C SER A 453 -4.18 -24.43 -23.17
N ALA A 454 -3.19 -25.26 -22.81
CA ALA A 454 -1.79 -24.84 -22.81
C ALA A 454 -0.85 -26.02 -23.05
N THR A 455 0.24 -25.75 -23.77
CA THR A 455 1.34 -26.69 -23.99
C THR A 455 2.32 -26.69 -22.81
N VAL A 456 3.18 -27.69 -22.73
CA VAL A 456 4.21 -27.81 -21.68
C VAL A 456 5.07 -26.53 -21.55
N PRO A 457 5.59 -25.91 -22.64
CA PRO A 457 6.40 -24.69 -22.53
C PRO A 457 5.61 -23.50 -21.96
N VAL A 458 4.33 -23.36 -22.34
CA VAL A 458 3.46 -22.28 -21.84
C VAL A 458 3.18 -22.46 -20.34
N LEU A 459 2.99 -23.70 -19.89
CA LEU A 459 2.76 -24.00 -18.47
C LEU A 459 4.03 -23.78 -17.64
N ARG A 460 5.20 -24.09 -18.19
CA ARG A 460 6.50 -23.93 -17.54
C ARG A 460 6.95 -22.48 -17.42
N HIS A 461 6.71 -21.65 -18.43
CA HIS A 461 7.27 -20.29 -18.49
C HIS A 461 6.22 -19.16 -18.43
N GLY A 462 4.93 -19.47 -18.63
CA GLY A 462 3.88 -18.46 -18.85
C GLY A 462 3.18 -17.91 -17.59
N ASN A 463 3.76 -18.05 -16.39
CA ASN A 463 3.15 -17.63 -15.12
C ASN A 463 1.68 -18.10 -14.97
N ARG A 464 1.46 -19.41 -15.16
CA ARG A 464 0.12 -20.05 -15.11
C ARG A 464 -0.17 -20.73 -13.78
N VAL A 465 0.66 -20.49 -12.78
CA VAL A 465 0.54 -21.07 -11.45
C VAL A 465 -0.80 -20.69 -10.80
N GLY A 466 -1.53 -21.69 -10.30
CA GLY A 466 -2.88 -21.59 -9.74
C GLY A 466 -4.02 -21.83 -10.72
N GLU A 467 -3.72 -21.96 -12.02
CA GLU A 467 -4.71 -22.28 -13.06
C GLU A 467 -5.06 -23.77 -13.11
N VAL A 468 -6.13 -24.10 -13.84
CA VAL A 468 -6.50 -25.48 -14.19
C VAL A 468 -6.38 -25.64 -15.70
N ALA A 469 -5.49 -26.53 -16.13
CA ALA A 469 -5.22 -26.81 -17.52
C ALA A 469 -5.98 -28.04 -18.03
N THR A 470 -6.26 -28.05 -19.33
CA THR A 470 -6.88 -29.16 -20.06
C THR A 470 -6.17 -29.35 -21.40
N GLY A 471 -6.25 -30.56 -21.98
CA GLY A 471 -5.62 -30.86 -23.25
C GLY A 471 -4.09 -30.89 -23.22
N VAL A 472 -3.48 -31.08 -22.05
CA VAL A 472 -2.01 -31.07 -21.95
C VAL A 472 -1.48 -32.43 -22.38
N THR A 473 -0.82 -32.49 -23.53
CA THR A 473 -0.33 -33.74 -24.12
C THR A 473 1.18 -33.91 -23.94
N GLY A 474 1.62 -35.16 -23.80
CA GLY A 474 3.03 -35.53 -23.84
C GLY A 474 3.25 -36.99 -23.47
N ARG A 475 4.49 -37.44 -23.55
CA ARG A 475 4.90 -38.77 -23.08
C ARG A 475 5.24 -38.72 -21.60
N LEU A 476 4.65 -39.60 -20.81
CA LEU A 476 4.93 -39.67 -19.37
C LEU A 476 6.18 -40.50 -19.10
N ILE A 477 7.28 -39.86 -18.69
CA ILE A 477 8.55 -40.51 -18.35
C ILE A 477 8.85 -40.27 -16.87
N GLY A 478 8.73 -41.32 -16.06
CA GLY A 478 8.88 -41.20 -14.60
C GLY A 478 7.83 -40.27 -14.00
N GLN A 479 8.27 -39.12 -13.47
CA GLN A 479 7.39 -38.07 -12.94
C GLN A 479 7.30 -36.85 -13.86
N TYR A 480 7.67 -36.97 -15.14
CA TYR A 480 7.70 -35.86 -16.07
C TYR A 480 6.84 -36.14 -17.30
N LEU A 481 6.07 -35.14 -17.72
CA LEU A 481 5.41 -35.12 -19.01
C LEU A 481 6.33 -34.40 -20.00
N VAL A 482 6.77 -35.10 -21.04
CA VAL A 482 7.69 -34.59 -22.06
C VAL A 482 6.92 -34.40 -23.36
N ASP A 483 6.97 -33.20 -23.92
CA ASP A 483 6.32 -32.91 -25.20
C ASP A 483 7.18 -33.32 -26.40
N ASP A 484 6.66 -33.13 -27.61
CA ASP A 484 7.34 -33.52 -28.86
C ASP A 484 8.58 -32.67 -29.15
N ALA A 485 8.70 -31.50 -28.51
CA ALA A 485 9.88 -30.62 -28.60
C ALA A 485 10.95 -30.98 -27.55
N GLY A 486 10.68 -31.95 -26.67
CA GLY A 486 11.59 -32.37 -25.60
C GLY A 486 11.50 -31.52 -24.32
N GLU A 487 10.55 -30.57 -24.25
CA GLU A 487 10.31 -29.82 -23.04
C GLU A 487 9.56 -30.67 -22.02
N GLN A 488 9.89 -30.49 -20.75
CA GLN A 488 9.35 -31.33 -19.68
C GLN A 488 8.75 -30.52 -18.54
N ILE A 489 7.65 -31.01 -17.99
CA ILE A 489 7.04 -30.51 -16.76
C ILE A 489 6.75 -31.66 -15.80
N ARG A 490 7.04 -31.44 -14.52
CA ARG A 490 6.78 -32.43 -13.47
C ARG A 490 5.27 -32.68 -13.34
N VAL A 491 4.89 -33.94 -13.15
CA VAL A 491 3.52 -34.39 -12.88
C VAL A 491 3.48 -35.03 -11.50
N TYR A 492 2.75 -34.40 -10.58
CA TYR A 492 2.47 -34.92 -9.25
C TYR A 492 1.03 -35.43 -9.18
N ALA A 493 0.85 -36.63 -8.64
CA ALA A 493 -0.46 -37.21 -8.42
C ALA A 493 -0.77 -37.32 -6.93
N ARG A 494 -1.91 -36.73 -6.50
CA ARG A 494 -2.37 -36.87 -5.11
C ARG A 494 -2.73 -38.30 -4.75
N LYS A 495 -3.32 -39.05 -5.70
CA LYS A 495 -3.62 -40.47 -5.50
C LYS A 495 -2.39 -41.30 -5.90
N LYS A 496 -1.72 -41.88 -4.90
CA LYS A 496 -0.55 -42.74 -5.12
C LYS A 496 -0.88 -43.84 -6.14
N GLY A 497 0.01 -44.04 -7.10
CA GLY A 497 -0.10 -45.08 -8.13
C GLY A 497 -0.98 -44.74 -9.34
N CYS A 498 -1.69 -43.60 -9.38
CA CYS A 498 -2.60 -43.33 -10.51
C CYS A 498 -1.89 -43.08 -11.85
N LEU A 499 -0.60 -42.71 -11.82
CA LEU A 499 0.22 -42.49 -13.01
C LEU A 499 0.86 -43.78 -13.55
N VAL A 500 0.97 -44.83 -12.73
CA VAL A 500 1.69 -46.07 -13.06
C VAL A 500 1.19 -46.72 -14.36
N PRO A 501 -0.12 -46.82 -14.63
CA PRO A 501 -0.62 -47.42 -15.87
C PRO A 501 -0.24 -46.68 -17.16
N TYR A 502 0.27 -45.45 -17.03
CA TYR A 502 0.54 -44.53 -18.14
C TYR A 502 2.03 -44.29 -18.38
N LEU A 503 2.92 -44.87 -17.56
CA LEU A 503 4.36 -44.72 -17.71
C LEU A 503 4.82 -45.19 -19.10
N GLY A 504 5.62 -44.37 -19.77
CA GLY A 504 6.14 -44.56 -21.12
C GLY A 504 5.15 -44.25 -22.25
N LYS A 505 3.87 -44.01 -21.95
CA LYS A 505 2.82 -43.77 -22.96
C LYS A 505 2.68 -42.29 -23.30
N GLN A 506 2.23 -42.02 -24.52
CA GLN A 506 1.64 -40.72 -24.84
C GLN A 506 0.33 -40.60 -24.04
N ILE A 507 0.13 -39.47 -23.38
CA ILE A 507 -1.09 -39.19 -22.64
C ILE A 507 -1.57 -37.76 -22.88
N GLN A 508 -2.86 -37.55 -22.63
CA GLN A 508 -3.46 -36.25 -22.45
C GLN A 508 -3.96 -36.11 -21.00
N LEU A 509 -3.62 -34.98 -20.39
CA LEU A 509 -4.06 -34.59 -19.06
C LEU A 509 -5.14 -33.51 -19.17
N ASP A 510 -6.29 -33.81 -18.58
CA ASP A 510 -7.42 -32.89 -18.51
C ASP A 510 -7.77 -32.54 -17.06
N ARG A 511 -8.11 -31.27 -16.84
CA ARG A 511 -8.47 -30.70 -15.53
C ARG A 511 -7.37 -30.91 -14.48
N VAL A 512 -6.13 -30.63 -14.84
CA VAL A 512 -4.96 -30.68 -13.94
C VAL A 512 -4.62 -29.28 -13.43
N ARG A 513 -4.28 -29.16 -12.16
CA ARG A 513 -3.92 -27.85 -11.57
C ARG A 513 -2.44 -27.55 -11.80
N VAL A 514 -2.12 -26.31 -12.12
CA VAL A 514 -0.72 -25.85 -12.18
C VAL A 514 -0.26 -25.45 -10.78
N GLY A 515 0.62 -26.25 -10.18
CA GLY A 515 1.23 -26.04 -8.87
C GLY A 515 2.67 -25.53 -8.95
N VAL A 516 3.37 -25.60 -7.83
CA VAL A 516 4.81 -25.30 -7.72
C VAL A 516 5.46 -26.37 -6.84
N PHE A 517 6.60 -26.88 -7.28
CA PHE A 517 7.45 -27.77 -6.51
C PHE A 517 8.90 -27.32 -6.66
N ASP A 518 9.56 -27.09 -5.53
CA ASP A 518 10.96 -26.63 -5.47
C ASP A 518 11.25 -25.39 -6.34
N GLY A 519 10.30 -24.44 -6.35
CA GLY A 519 10.40 -23.19 -7.12
C GLY A 519 9.97 -23.29 -8.58
N GLU A 520 9.77 -24.50 -9.12
CA GLU A 520 9.41 -24.73 -10.52
C GLU A 520 7.94 -25.13 -10.69
N PRO A 521 7.27 -24.76 -11.80
CA PRO A 521 5.90 -25.21 -12.08
C PRO A 521 5.77 -26.72 -12.20
N GLU A 522 4.69 -27.27 -11.65
CA GLU A 522 4.32 -28.68 -11.81
C GLU A 522 2.84 -28.82 -12.16
N LEU A 523 2.47 -29.94 -12.77
CA LEU A 523 1.08 -30.35 -12.97
C LEU A 523 0.63 -31.25 -11.82
N VAL A 524 -0.44 -30.86 -11.15
CA VAL A 524 -1.05 -31.65 -10.07
C VAL A 524 -2.29 -32.34 -10.59
N VAL A 525 -2.24 -33.67 -10.64
CA VAL A 525 -3.37 -34.56 -10.92
C VAL A 525 -4.21 -34.70 -9.66
N GLU A 526 -5.35 -34.02 -9.69
CA GLU A 526 -6.37 -34.01 -8.64
C GLU A 526 -7.36 -35.17 -8.88
N ALA A 527 -8.21 -35.48 -7.89
CA ALA A 527 -9.20 -36.56 -8.03
C ALA A 527 -10.18 -36.37 -9.20
N ALA A 528 -10.43 -35.10 -9.59
CA ALA A 528 -11.30 -34.75 -10.71
C ALA A 528 -10.56 -34.71 -12.07
N SER A 529 -9.23 -34.83 -12.09
CA SER A 529 -8.46 -34.85 -13.33
C SER A 529 -8.75 -36.12 -14.14
N ARG A 530 -8.63 -36.03 -15.47
CA ARG A 530 -8.71 -37.18 -16.36
C ARG A 530 -7.35 -37.38 -17.02
N ILE A 531 -6.98 -38.65 -17.17
CA ILE A 531 -5.81 -39.08 -17.92
C ILE A 531 -6.36 -39.98 -19.02
N SER A 532 -6.11 -39.64 -20.27
CA SER A 532 -6.37 -40.50 -21.42
C SER A 532 -5.05 -40.82 -22.11
N ALA A 533 -4.94 -42.03 -22.64
CA ALA A 533 -3.93 -42.35 -23.64
C ALA A 533 -4.66 -42.38 -24.99
N PRO A 534 -4.19 -41.66 -26.01
CA PRO A 534 -4.67 -41.84 -27.37
C PRO A 534 -4.44 -43.27 -27.88
#